data_AF-A0CJJ1-F1
#
_entry.id   AF-A0CJJ1-F1
#
_cell.length_a   1.000
_cell.length_b   1.000
_cell.length_c   1.000
_cell.angle_alpha   90.00
_cell.angle_beta   90.00
_cell.angle_gamma   90.00
#
_symmetry.space_group_name_H-M   'P 1'
#
loop_
_entity.id
_entity.type
_entity.pdbx_description
1 polymer ?
#
loop_
_entity_poly.entity_id
_entity_poly.type
_entity_poly.pdbx_seq_one_letter_code
_entity_poly.pdbx_strand_id
1 'polypeptide(L)'
;MQQAIEYENESQQLNQCPICQEYKGDNFDLECKHRFCRNCLEQYLNVKIDEGIVMHIRCPSCSYTISYEEVVQIIQKLKLAKFEKFRTQYKGENNPSMRHCPNKSCDLYVLLDTDRCICGQEICKDCGNESHGFSSCNKLMDEIFVLDSRQEKIQRCPKCKIIVQKEGGCNHMTCKRCQYQFCWICRRQYTSKHYNNYNYFFGCPNKQYTNTMPWKYPKLYQILPFVLLFIISPLLIALGILLLILHPFSGSYYLFNRSDNLAAVGRLSRIQMLLISFFVYFIGGIVLYPFVVLYECILLLVFLLSLLIKFIKSRRNF
;
A
#
# COMPACT_ATOMS: atom_id res chain seq x y z
N MET A 1 44.33 52.35 -29.86
CA MET A 1 42.88 52.14 -30.09
C MET A 1 42.52 50.66 -30.06
N GLN A 2 43.19 49.79 -30.85
CA GLN A 2 42.98 48.33 -30.79
C GLN A 2 43.24 47.71 -29.40
N GLN A 3 44.30 48.12 -28.69
CA GLN A 3 44.58 47.65 -27.32
C GLN A 3 43.52 48.07 -26.29
N ALA A 4 42.80 49.19 -26.50
CA ALA A 4 41.72 49.60 -25.60
C ALA A 4 40.43 48.81 -25.86
N ILE A 5 40.18 48.45 -27.12
CA ILE A 5 39.05 47.61 -27.55
C ILE A 5 39.26 46.14 -27.10
N GLU A 6 40.50 45.63 -27.13
CA GLU A 6 40.82 44.30 -26.57
C GLU A 6 40.63 44.26 -25.04
N TYR A 7 41.05 45.31 -24.32
CA TYR A 7 40.84 45.41 -22.87
C TYR A 7 39.35 45.53 -22.49
N GLU A 8 38.56 46.28 -23.27
CA GLU A 8 37.10 46.38 -23.10
C GLU A 8 36.40 45.03 -23.39
N ASN A 9 36.82 44.29 -24.41
CA ASN A 9 36.24 42.98 -24.74
C ASN A 9 36.61 41.88 -23.72
N GLU A 10 37.83 41.87 -23.16
CA GLU A 10 38.21 40.96 -22.07
C GLU A 10 37.46 41.27 -20.76
N SER A 11 37.30 42.55 -20.43
CA SER A 11 36.53 42.98 -19.26
C SER A 11 35.04 42.66 -19.36
N GLN A 12 34.49 42.60 -20.59
CA GLN A 12 33.12 42.18 -20.86
C GLN A 12 32.95 40.66 -20.71
N GLN A 13 33.88 39.83 -21.22
CA GLN A 13 33.82 38.36 -21.06
C GLN A 13 33.85 37.89 -19.59
N LEU A 14 34.53 38.61 -18.70
CA LEU A 14 34.60 38.31 -17.26
C LEU A 14 33.31 38.56 -16.47
N ASN A 15 32.26 39.11 -17.10
CA ASN A 15 30.99 39.45 -16.46
C ASN A 15 29.80 38.61 -16.93
N GLN A 16 30.04 37.58 -17.76
CA GLN A 16 28.99 36.65 -18.17
C GLN A 16 28.75 35.61 -17.07
N CYS A 17 27.51 35.50 -16.61
CA CYS A 17 27.16 34.50 -15.60
C CYS A 17 27.09 33.09 -16.22
N PRO A 18 27.77 32.07 -15.67
CA PRO A 18 27.72 30.70 -16.21
C PRO A 18 26.33 30.03 -16.18
N ILE A 19 25.42 30.51 -15.32
CA ILE A 19 24.10 29.93 -15.11
C ILE A 19 23.07 30.45 -16.14
N CYS A 20 22.94 31.77 -16.27
CA CYS A 20 22.00 32.39 -17.21
C CYS A 20 22.63 32.81 -18.55
N GLN A 21 23.96 32.77 -18.65
CA GLN A 21 24.72 33.20 -19.83
C GLN A 21 24.52 34.67 -20.21
N GLU A 22 23.99 35.50 -19.30
CA GLU A 22 23.81 36.93 -19.50
C GLU A 22 24.93 37.73 -18.83
N TYR A 23 25.25 38.90 -19.42
CA TYR A 23 26.11 39.90 -18.79
C TYR A 23 25.32 40.70 -17.77
N LYS A 24 25.77 40.68 -16.51
CA LYS A 24 25.15 41.45 -15.41
C LYS A 24 26.22 42.25 -14.68
N GLY A 25 25.84 43.43 -14.20
CA GLY A 25 26.70 44.26 -13.34
C GLY A 25 26.70 43.83 -11.87
N ASP A 26 25.64 43.16 -11.41
CA ASP A 26 25.51 42.66 -10.04
C ASP A 26 25.98 41.19 -9.96
N ASN A 27 27.30 41.02 -9.88
CA ASN A 27 27.96 39.72 -9.75
C ASN A 27 28.49 39.50 -8.34
N PHE A 28 28.52 38.23 -7.93
CA PHE A 28 29.08 37.79 -6.66
C PHE A 28 30.18 36.77 -6.92
N ASP A 29 31.34 36.99 -6.29
CA ASP A 29 32.50 36.11 -6.36
C ASP A 29 32.54 35.23 -5.13
N LEU A 30 32.46 33.91 -5.34
CA LEU A 30 32.72 32.94 -4.27
C LEU A 30 34.23 32.89 -3.96
N GLU A 31 34.60 32.40 -2.78
CA GLU A 31 35.99 32.20 -2.37
C GLU A 31 36.74 31.25 -3.33
N CYS A 32 36.03 30.30 -3.94
CA CYS A 32 36.54 29.42 -5.00
C CYS A 32 36.79 30.10 -6.35
N LYS A 33 36.66 31.43 -6.43
CA LYS A 33 36.91 32.29 -7.61
C LYS A 33 35.92 32.11 -8.77
N HIS A 34 34.83 31.37 -8.56
CA HIS A 34 33.73 31.32 -9.52
C HIS A 34 32.79 32.51 -9.31
N ARG A 35 32.46 33.18 -10.42
CA ARG A 35 31.60 34.36 -10.47
C ARG A 35 30.22 34.01 -11.00
N PHE A 36 29.17 34.51 -10.35
CA PHE A 36 27.79 34.36 -10.79
C PHE A 36 27.03 35.67 -10.62
N CYS A 37 26.02 35.93 -11.45
CA CYS A 37 25.10 37.03 -11.16
C CYS A 37 24.32 36.72 -9.87
N ARG A 38 24.06 37.74 -9.06
CA ARG A 38 23.47 37.58 -7.73
C ARG A 38 22.14 36.83 -7.75
N ASN A 39 21.28 37.14 -8.73
CA ASN A 39 19.97 36.50 -8.88
C ASN A 39 20.07 34.99 -9.13
N CYS A 40 20.95 34.53 -10.03
CA CYS A 40 21.10 33.10 -10.29
C CYS A 40 21.65 32.34 -9.09
N LEU A 41 22.64 32.93 -8.40
CA LEU A 41 23.21 32.31 -7.21
C LEU A 41 22.19 32.27 -6.07
N GLU A 42 21.42 33.34 -5.88
CA GLU A 42 20.33 33.39 -4.91
C GLU A 42 19.25 32.34 -5.19
N GLN A 43 18.80 32.21 -6.43
CA GLN A 43 17.82 31.18 -6.81
C GLN A 43 18.36 29.77 -6.57
N TYR A 44 19.63 29.52 -6.92
CA TYR A 44 20.30 28.25 -6.66
C TYR A 44 20.31 27.94 -5.15
N LEU A 45 20.73 28.89 -4.31
CA LEU A 45 20.75 28.74 -2.85
C LEU A 45 19.34 28.49 -2.31
N ASN A 46 18.33 29.22 -2.80
CA ASN A 46 16.94 29.04 -2.39
C ASN A 46 16.43 27.62 -2.67
N VAL A 47 16.73 27.07 -3.86
CA VAL A 47 16.38 25.68 -4.19
C VAL A 47 17.09 24.70 -3.25
N LYS A 48 18.40 24.88 -2.99
CA LYS A 48 19.16 24.00 -2.09
C LYS A 48 18.63 24.03 -0.65
N ILE A 49 18.26 25.22 -0.16
CA ILE A 49 17.64 25.40 1.15
C ILE A 49 16.26 24.73 1.19
N ASP A 50 15.47 24.85 0.12
CA ASP A 50 14.15 24.23 0.04
C ASP A 50 14.22 22.69 -0.05
N GLU A 51 15.27 22.14 -0.65
CA GLU A 51 15.63 20.71 -0.64
C GLU A 51 16.14 20.22 0.74
N GLY A 52 16.40 21.12 1.69
CA GLY A 52 16.95 20.79 3.01
C GLY A 52 18.48 20.60 3.03
N ILE A 53 19.18 20.92 1.94
CA ILE A 53 20.64 20.83 1.86
C ILE A 53 21.23 22.14 2.39
N VAL A 54 21.62 22.17 3.67
CA VAL A 54 22.06 23.41 4.34
C VAL A 54 23.45 23.37 4.96
N MET A 55 24.06 22.19 5.09
CA MET A 55 25.40 22.02 5.69
C MET A 55 26.53 22.01 4.66
N HIS A 56 26.25 21.46 3.47
CA HIS A 56 27.25 21.22 2.43
C HIS A 56 26.76 21.67 1.05
N ILE A 57 26.36 22.93 0.94
CA ILE A 57 25.94 23.50 -0.35
C ILE A 57 27.18 23.67 -1.22
N ARG A 58 27.22 22.97 -2.36
CA ARG A 58 28.36 23.04 -3.29
C ARG A 58 28.23 24.20 -4.25
N CYS A 59 29.37 24.71 -4.72
CA CYS A 59 29.43 25.62 -5.86
C CYS A 59 28.80 24.97 -7.11
N PRO A 60 28.03 25.70 -7.94
CA PRO A 60 27.50 25.17 -9.19
C PRO A 60 28.56 24.67 -10.18
N SER A 61 29.78 25.20 -10.11
CA SER A 61 30.85 24.93 -11.08
C SER A 61 31.98 24.05 -10.54
N CYS A 62 32.05 23.79 -9.24
CA CYS A 62 33.12 22.97 -8.66
C CYS A 62 32.71 22.27 -7.35
N SER A 63 33.65 21.54 -6.73
CA SER A 63 33.43 20.81 -5.48
C SER A 63 33.53 21.67 -4.21
N TYR A 64 33.84 22.97 -4.32
CA TYR A 64 33.91 23.87 -3.18
C TYR A 64 32.57 23.93 -2.43
N THR A 65 32.62 23.94 -1.10
CA THR A 65 31.43 24.11 -0.25
C THR A 65 31.31 25.56 0.16
N ILE A 66 30.20 26.19 -0.23
CA ILE A 66 29.89 27.59 0.05
C ILE A 66 29.81 27.81 1.56
N SER A 67 30.50 28.82 2.07
CA SER A 67 30.57 29.14 3.49
C SER A 67 29.24 29.68 4.03
N TYR A 68 29.09 29.73 5.36
CA TYR A 68 27.90 30.29 5.98
C TYR A 68 27.78 31.78 5.65
N GLU A 69 28.89 32.49 5.73
CA GLU A 69 29.01 33.92 5.52
C GLU A 69 28.63 34.30 4.08
N GLU A 70 29.11 33.54 3.09
CA GLU A 70 28.74 33.72 1.68
C GLU A 70 27.24 33.54 1.47
N VAL A 71 26.63 32.47 2.02
CA VAL A 71 25.20 32.21 1.86
C VAL A 71 24.37 33.35 2.44
N VAL A 72 24.69 33.82 3.66
CA VAL A 72 23.94 34.88 4.36
C VAL A 72 24.00 36.22 3.61
N GLN A 73 25.10 36.52 2.92
CA GLN A 73 25.22 37.76 2.12
C GLN A 73 24.34 37.76 0.87
N ILE A 74 24.02 36.59 0.33
CA ILE A 74 23.30 36.45 -0.94
C ILE A 74 21.80 36.31 -0.72
N ILE A 75 21.38 35.51 0.26
CA ILE A 75 19.95 35.17 0.43
C ILE A 75 19.13 36.32 1.03
N GLN A 76 17.84 36.34 0.69
CA GLN A 76 16.86 37.23 1.31
C GLN A 76 16.67 36.94 2.82
N LYS A 77 16.35 38.00 3.58
CA LYS A 77 16.04 37.92 5.02
C LYS A 77 14.96 36.88 5.37
N LEU A 78 13.93 36.71 4.52
CA LEU A 78 12.88 35.72 4.74
C LEU A 78 13.39 34.27 4.68
N LYS A 79 14.39 34.01 3.84
CA LYS A 79 14.99 32.67 3.67
C LYS A 79 16.08 32.39 4.70
N LEU A 80 16.71 33.43 5.26
CA LEU A 80 17.71 33.31 6.32
C LEU A 80 17.17 32.54 7.53
N ALA A 81 15.98 32.88 8.02
CA ALA A 81 15.35 32.19 9.15
C ALA A 81 15.16 30.68 8.87
N LYS A 82 14.76 30.32 7.65
CA LYS A 82 14.61 28.91 7.25
C LYS A 82 15.95 28.19 7.17
N PHE A 83 16.97 28.84 6.61
CA PHE A 83 18.33 28.31 6.51
C PHE A 83 18.94 28.04 7.90
N GLU A 84 18.87 29.01 8.80
CA GLU A 84 19.35 28.88 10.18
C GLU A 84 18.60 27.80 10.95
N LYS A 85 17.28 27.73 10.78
CA LYS A 85 16.44 26.68 11.37
C LYS A 85 16.91 25.29 10.95
N PHE A 86 17.03 25.04 9.64
CA PHE A 86 17.46 23.74 9.13
C PHE A 86 18.89 23.39 9.54
N ARG A 87 19.81 24.37 9.64
CA ARG A 87 21.18 24.11 10.14
C ARG A 87 21.18 23.74 11.60
N THR A 88 20.41 24.46 12.42
CA THR A 88 20.26 24.16 13.86
C THR A 88 19.67 22.77 14.05
N GLN A 89 18.62 22.43 13.30
CA GLN A 89 18.01 21.10 13.30
C GLN A 89 19.02 20.01 12.95
N TYR A 90 19.76 20.17 11.84
CA TYR A 90 20.78 19.19 11.44
C TYR A 90 21.86 19.01 12.52
N LYS A 91 22.37 20.11 13.10
CA LYS A 91 23.40 20.06 14.14
C LYS A 91 22.88 19.38 15.41
N GLY A 92 21.64 19.67 15.80
CA GLY A 92 21.01 19.10 16.99
C GLY A 92 20.70 17.62 16.83
N GLU A 93 20.14 17.21 15.69
CA GLU A 93 19.81 15.79 15.41
C GLU A 93 21.04 14.90 15.26
N ASN A 94 22.15 15.44 14.76
CA ASN A 94 23.41 14.69 14.62
C ASN A 94 24.30 14.76 15.87
N ASN A 95 23.90 15.49 16.93
CA ASN A 95 24.65 15.55 18.17
C ASN A 95 24.05 14.60 19.23
N PRO A 96 24.76 13.52 19.61
CA PRO A 96 24.26 12.55 20.59
C PRO A 96 23.99 13.13 21.99
N SER A 97 24.58 14.28 22.32
CA SER A 97 24.44 14.94 23.61
C SER A 97 23.33 16.00 23.65
N MET A 98 22.55 16.13 22.57
CA MET A 98 21.47 17.12 22.45
C MET A 98 20.13 16.44 22.15
N ARG A 99 19.04 17.10 22.56
CA ARG A 99 17.66 16.72 22.22
C ARG A 99 16.85 17.97 21.84
N HIS A 100 15.87 17.81 20.97
CA HIS A 100 14.95 18.89 20.63
C HIS A 100 13.99 19.16 21.79
N CYS A 101 13.58 20.43 21.98
CA CYS A 101 12.57 20.78 22.97
C CYS A 101 11.21 20.11 22.63
N PRO A 102 10.48 19.53 23.60
CA PRO A 102 9.18 18.91 23.32
C PRO A 102 8.08 19.94 22.99
N ASN A 103 8.27 21.22 23.33
CA ASN A 103 7.34 22.28 22.98
C ASN A 103 7.31 22.50 21.46
N LYS A 104 6.15 22.27 20.83
CA LYS A 104 5.94 22.39 19.38
C LYS A 104 6.16 23.80 18.81
N SER A 105 6.14 24.83 19.66
CA SER A 105 6.39 26.22 19.26
C SER A 105 7.84 26.65 19.49
N CYS A 106 8.70 25.73 19.96
CA CYS A 106 10.10 25.99 20.29
C CYS A 106 11.01 25.15 19.38
N ASP A 107 11.87 25.81 18.61
CA ASP A 107 12.84 25.15 17.71
C ASP A 107 14.23 24.95 18.37
N LEU A 108 14.33 25.10 19.70
CA LEU A 108 15.60 25.02 20.42
C LEU A 108 15.99 23.57 20.76
N TYR A 109 17.30 23.31 20.72
CA TYR A 109 17.90 22.10 21.25
C TYR A 109 18.50 22.35 22.63
N VAL A 110 18.38 21.36 23.51
CA VAL A 110 18.91 21.38 24.88
C VAL A 110 19.86 20.20 25.08
N LEU A 111 20.81 20.34 26.00
CA LEU A 111 21.68 19.24 26.39
C LEU A 111 20.88 18.14 27.11
N LEU A 112 21.33 16.89 27.01
CA LEU A 112 20.65 15.78 27.68
C LEU A 112 20.51 15.98 29.20
N ASP A 113 21.48 16.58 29.88
CA ASP A 113 21.42 16.70 31.34
C ASP A 113 20.47 17.82 31.85
N THR A 114 19.93 18.62 30.94
CA THR A 114 19.07 19.77 31.23
C THR A 114 17.60 19.35 31.33
N ASP A 115 16.91 19.78 32.38
CA ASP A 115 15.48 19.54 32.63
C ASP A 115 14.57 20.71 32.24
N ARG A 116 15.13 21.86 31.85
CA ARG A 116 14.36 23.05 31.47
C ARG A 116 14.94 23.72 30.24
N CYS A 117 14.10 23.93 29.24
CA CYS A 117 14.45 24.75 28.09
C CYS A 117 14.34 26.25 28.42
N ILE A 118 15.10 27.09 27.70
CA ILE A 118 15.03 28.56 27.80
C ILE A 118 13.61 29.09 27.53
N CYS A 119 12.83 28.40 26.70
CA CYS A 119 11.41 28.75 26.47
C CYS A 119 10.49 28.50 27.68
N GLY A 120 11.01 27.98 28.79
CA GLY A 120 10.26 27.66 30.00
C GLY A 120 9.74 26.23 30.09
N GLN A 121 9.78 25.47 28.98
CA GLN A 121 9.32 24.08 28.94
C GLN A 121 10.14 23.18 29.85
N GLU A 122 9.47 22.46 30.74
CA GLU A 122 10.07 21.41 31.57
C GLU A 122 10.10 20.08 30.82
N ILE A 123 11.22 19.37 30.94
CA ILE A 123 11.60 18.22 30.12
C ILE A 123 12.05 17.08 31.03
N CYS A 124 11.54 15.87 30.76
CA CYS A 124 11.99 14.67 31.44
C CYS A 124 13.42 14.30 30.97
N LYS A 125 14.37 14.15 31.92
CA LYS A 125 15.76 13.76 31.60
C LYS A 125 15.85 12.36 30.98
N ASP A 126 14.98 11.44 31.38
CA ASP A 126 15.04 10.05 30.92
C ASP A 126 14.46 9.88 29.51
N CYS A 127 13.28 10.45 29.23
CA CYS A 127 12.60 10.23 27.95
C CYS A 127 12.65 11.42 26.98
N GLY A 128 12.98 12.63 27.45
CA GLY A 128 13.06 13.85 26.63
C GLY A 128 11.73 14.47 26.23
N ASN A 129 10.60 13.90 26.67
CA ASN A 129 9.29 14.50 26.50
C ASN A 129 9.01 15.55 27.57
N GLU A 130 7.83 16.17 27.51
CA GLU A 130 7.34 17.07 28.55
C GLU A 130 7.42 16.40 29.94
N SER A 131 7.81 17.19 30.95
CA SER A 131 7.91 16.72 32.33
C SER A 131 6.56 16.14 32.79
N HIS A 132 6.59 14.90 33.26
CA HIS A 132 5.39 14.13 33.62
C HIS A 132 5.36 13.74 35.12
N GLY A 133 6.12 14.45 35.94
CA GLY A 133 6.18 14.25 37.40
C GLY A 133 6.45 12.80 37.79
N PHE A 134 5.54 12.21 38.56
CA PHE A 134 5.64 10.83 39.05
C PHE A 134 5.12 9.76 38.06
N SER A 135 4.58 10.16 36.90
CA SER A 135 4.17 9.19 35.89
C SER A 135 5.40 8.52 35.30
N SER A 136 5.32 7.23 34.94
CA SER A 136 6.43 6.57 34.25
C SER A 136 6.54 7.02 32.80
N CYS A 137 7.77 7.14 32.29
CA CYS A 137 8.02 7.47 30.88
C CYS A 137 7.26 6.53 29.93
N ASN A 138 7.16 5.25 30.28
CA ASN A 138 6.46 4.24 29.49
C ASN A 138 4.96 4.56 29.34
N LYS A 139 4.32 5.00 30.44
CA LYS A 139 2.90 5.35 30.43
C LYS A 139 2.64 6.56 29.52
N LEU A 140 3.48 7.59 29.62
CA LEU A 140 3.38 8.76 28.74
C LEU A 140 3.59 8.37 27.27
N MET A 141 4.59 7.54 26.97
CA MET A 141 4.85 7.07 25.62
C MET A 141 3.69 6.25 25.04
N ASP A 142 3.00 5.45 25.86
CA ASP A 142 1.80 4.73 25.44
C ASP A 142 0.62 5.67 25.17
N GLU A 143 0.45 6.72 25.98
CA GLU A 143 -0.59 7.74 25.77
C GLU A 143 -0.33 8.58 24.51
N ILE A 144 0.91 9.05 24.30
CA ILE A 144 1.32 9.75 23.07
C ILE A 144 1.10 8.84 21.85
N PHE A 145 1.47 7.57 21.96
CA PHE A 145 1.26 6.60 20.89
C PHE A 145 -0.23 6.43 20.54
N VAL A 146 -1.13 6.42 21.54
CA VAL A 146 -2.58 6.35 21.31
C VAL A 146 -3.08 7.61 20.59
N LEU A 147 -2.60 8.80 20.96
CA LEU A 147 -3.00 10.07 20.35
C LEU A 147 -2.55 10.18 18.89
N ASP A 148 -1.30 9.84 18.59
CA ASP A 148 -0.78 9.90 17.22
C ASP A 148 -1.31 8.75 16.34
N SER A 149 -1.65 7.60 16.95
CA SER A 149 -2.37 6.52 16.26
C SER A 149 -3.77 6.95 15.83
N ARG A 150 -4.44 7.87 16.55
CA ARG A 150 -5.76 8.41 16.14
C ARG A 150 -5.66 9.32 14.92
N GLN A 151 -4.49 9.91 14.66
CA GLN A 151 -4.24 10.74 13.48
C GLN A 151 -3.72 9.93 12.27
N GLU A 152 -3.68 8.60 12.35
CA GLU A 152 -3.18 7.67 11.32
C GLU A 152 -1.71 7.89 10.84
N LYS A 153 -0.94 8.74 11.51
CA LYS A 153 0.43 9.11 11.10
C LYS A 153 1.48 8.09 11.54
N ILE A 154 1.26 7.41 12.66
CA ILE A 154 2.20 6.44 13.21
C ILE A 154 1.51 5.11 13.54
N GLN A 155 2.24 4.01 13.41
CA GLN A 155 1.83 2.69 13.87
C GLN A 155 3.05 1.87 14.29
N ARG A 156 2.87 0.83 15.13
CA ARG A 156 3.98 -0.07 15.50
C ARG A 156 4.35 -1.05 14.37
N CYS A 157 5.58 -1.51 14.24
CA CYS A 157 5.89 -2.63 13.35
C CYS A 157 5.21 -3.91 13.87
N PRO A 158 4.49 -4.71 13.04
CA PRO A 158 3.84 -5.94 13.50
C PRO A 158 4.84 -6.98 14.07
N LYS A 159 6.07 -7.02 13.53
CA LYS A 159 7.13 -7.95 13.92
C LYS A 159 7.90 -7.49 15.17
N CYS A 160 8.55 -6.33 15.11
CA CYS A 160 9.47 -5.87 16.16
C CYS A 160 8.92 -4.74 17.04
N LYS A 161 7.65 -4.35 16.86
CA LYS A 161 6.89 -3.39 17.69
C LYS A 161 7.43 -1.96 17.79
N ILE A 162 8.52 -1.61 17.12
CA ILE A 162 9.00 -0.21 17.05
C ILE A 162 7.96 0.69 16.39
N ILE A 163 7.95 1.96 16.72
CA ILE A 163 7.10 2.95 16.07
C ILE A 163 7.61 3.18 14.63
N VAL A 164 6.68 3.18 13.69
CA VAL A 164 6.89 3.45 12.26
C VAL A 164 5.95 4.58 11.87
N GLN A 165 6.48 5.62 11.24
CA GLN A 165 5.70 6.74 10.72
C GLN A 165 5.41 6.52 9.23
N LYS A 166 4.20 6.91 8.79
CA LYS A 166 3.82 6.90 7.38
C LYS A 166 3.96 8.31 6.81
N GLU A 167 4.89 8.48 5.87
CA GLU A 167 5.15 9.76 5.19
C GLU A 167 4.16 10.04 4.04
N GLY A 168 3.33 9.06 3.64
CA GLY A 168 2.22 9.22 2.70
C GLY A 168 2.25 8.27 1.49
N GLY A 169 1.22 8.32 0.67
CA GLY A 169 1.17 7.67 -0.65
C GLY A 169 0.85 6.17 -0.66
N CYS A 170 1.70 5.32 -0.07
CA CYS A 170 1.59 3.86 -0.20
C CYS A 170 1.31 3.16 1.14
N ASN A 171 0.47 2.13 1.13
CA ASN A 171 0.19 1.27 2.28
C ASN A 171 1.17 0.10 2.42
N HIS A 172 2.03 -0.16 1.44
CA HIS A 172 3.14 -1.09 1.57
C HIS A 172 4.27 -0.40 2.35
N MET A 173 4.50 -0.85 3.57
CA MET A 173 5.49 -0.28 4.47
C MET A 173 6.61 -1.27 4.73
N THR A 174 7.84 -0.76 4.86
CA THR A 174 9.01 -1.54 5.22
C THR A 174 9.59 -0.99 6.52
N CYS A 175 9.69 -1.83 7.55
CA CYS A 175 10.27 -1.45 8.82
C CYS A 175 11.78 -1.18 8.67
N LYS A 176 12.25 0.05 8.92
CA LYS A 176 13.67 0.42 8.82
C LYS A 176 14.61 -0.39 9.75
N ARG A 177 14.11 -0.91 10.87
CA ARG A 177 14.91 -1.71 11.82
C ARG A 177 15.02 -3.19 11.47
N CYS A 178 13.90 -3.86 11.21
CA CYS A 178 13.87 -5.32 11.04
C CYS A 178 13.59 -5.75 9.59
N GLN A 179 13.52 -4.80 8.66
CA GLN A 179 13.24 -4.99 7.23
C GLN A 179 11.94 -5.77 6.93
N TYR A 180 11.03 -5.83 7.91
CA TYR A 180 9.75 -6.51 7.74
C TYR A 180 8.83 -5.65 6.90
N GLN A 181 8.35 -6.21 5.80
CA GLN A 181 7.40 -5.55 4.91
C GLN A 181 5.97 -5.93 5.32
N PHE A 182 5.12 -4.94 5.50
CA PHE A 182 3.74 -5.12 5.97
C PHE A 182 2.78 -4.12 5.34
N CYS A 183 1.49 -4.44 5.36
CA CYS A 183 0.44 -3.50 4.96
C CYS A 183 0.06 -2.59 6.14
N TRP A 184 0.03 -1.28 5.92
CA TRP A 184 -0.39 -0.26 6.89
C TRP A 184 -1.81 -0.47 7.40
N ILE A 185 -2.72 -0.92 6.52
CA ILE A 185 -4.13 -1.11 6.86
C ILE A 185 -4.34 -2.36 7.72
N CYS A 186 -4.08 -3.55 7.16
CA CYS A 186 -4.40 -4.80 7.86
C CYS A 186 -3.27 -5.36 8.74
N ARG A 187 -2.10 -4.70 8.77
CA ARG A 187 -0.96 -5.04 9.65
C ARG A 187 -0.32 -6.41 9.40
N ARG A 188 -0.69 -7.08 8.29
CA ARG A 188 -0.16 -8.39 7.89
C ARG A 188 1.08 -8.23 7.03
N GLN A 189 1.84 -9.32 6.88
CA GLN A 189 2.98 -9.38 5.98
C GLN A 189 2.58 -8.97 4.56
N TYR A 190 3.40 -8.12 3.96
CA TYR A 190 3.24 -7.76 2.56
C TYR A 190 3.65 -8.94 1.68
N THR A 191 2.85 -9.17 0.64
CA THR A 191 3.14 -10.11 -0.45
C THR A 191 2.83 -9.41 -1.76
N SER A 192 3.46 -9.82 -2.87
CA SER A 192 3.19 -9.23 -4.19
C SER A 192 1.71 -9.29 -4.61
N LYS A 193 0.93 -10.21 -4.04
CA LYS A 193 -0.50 -10.37 -4.30
C LYS A 193 -1.39 -9.73 -3.22
N HIS A 194 -0.82 -8.97 -2.29
CA HIS A 194 -1.55 -8.43 -1.13
C HIS A 194 -2.69 -7.48 -1.55
N TYR A 195 -2.46 -6.63 -2.56
CA TYR A 195 -3.46 -5.67 -3.05
C TYR A 195 -4.25 -6.17 -4.27
N ASN A 196 -4.07 -7.45 -4.66
CA ASN A 196 -4.78 -8.05 -5.78
C ASN A 196 -6.29 -8.14 -5.48
N ASN A 197 -7.13 -7.88 -6.48
CA ASN A 197 -8.59 -7.81 -6.38
C ASN A 197 -9.24 -9.05 -5.75
N TYR A 198 -8.62 -10.21 -5.89
CA TYR A 198 -9.17 -11.48 -5.41
C TYR A 198 -8.65 -11.89 -4.01
N ASN A 199 -7.72 -11.13 -3.42
CA ASN A 199 -7.13 -11.44 -2.12
C ASN A 199 -7.94 -10.86 -0.95
N TYR A 200 -9.23 -11.23 -0.88
CA TYR A 200 -10.15 -10.75 0.15
C TYR A 200 -9.83 -11.29 1.55
N PHE A 201 -9.31 -12.52 1.63
CA PHE A 201 -9.07 -13.19 2.92
C PHE A 201 -7.73 -12.82 3.55
N PHE A 202 -6.68 -12.63 2.74
CA PHE A 202 -5.31 -12.44 3.22
C PHE A 202 -4.71 -11.06 2.86
N GLY A 203 -5.47 -10.21 2.16
CA GLY A 203 -5.00 -8.94 1.61
C GLY A 203 -5.99 -7.79 1.77
N CYS A 204 -5.67 -6.67 1.10
CA CYS A 204 -6.47 -5.45 1.06
C CYS A 204 -6.74 -5.08 -0.41
N PRO A 205 -7.70 -5.71 -1.10
CA PRO A 205 -7.87 -5.57 -2.55
C PRO A 205 -8.08 -4.11 -2.97
N ASN A 206 -7.31 -3.62 -3.94
CA ASN A 206 -7.32 -2.24 -4.44
C ASN A 206 -7.06 -1.14 -3.39
N LYS A 207 -6.44 -1.46 -2.26
CA LYS A 207 -6.16 -0.49 -1.19
C LYS A 207 -4.69 -0.11 -1.06
N GLN A 208 -3.90 -0.17 -2.14
CA GLN A 208 -2.48 0.19 -2.06
C GLN A 208 -2.27 1.68 -1.78
N TYR A 209 -3.12 2.54 -2.34
CA TYR A 209 -2.98 4.01 -2.30
C TYR A 209 -4.13 4.73 -1.57
N THR A 210 -4.94 4.00 -0.80
CA THR A 210 -6.09 4.57 -0.08
C THR A 210 -6.15 4.00 1.33
N ASN A 211 -6.40 4.86 2.32
CA ASN A 211 -6.52 4.44 3.73
C ASN A 211 -7.90 3.89 4.06
N THR A 212 -8.82 3.83 3.10
CA THR A 212 -10.16 3.30 3.34
C THR A 212 -10.06 1.82 3.72
N MET A 213 -10.42 1.52 4.97
CA MET A 213 -10.35 0.17 5.52
C MET A 213 -11.17 -0.77 4.63
N PRO A 214 -10.62 -1.91 4.16
CA PRO A 214 -11.42 -2.90 3.45
C PRO A 214 -12.45 -3.47 4.42
N TRP A 215 -13.66 -3.70 3.90
CA TRP A 215 -14.76 -4.31 4.65
C TRP A 215 -14.28 -5.60 5.34
N LYS A 216 -14.53 -5.71 6.64
CA LYS A 216 -14.08 -6.81 7.53
C LYS A 216 -14.63 -8.19 7.10
N TYR A 217 -15.59 -8.23 6.18
CA TYR A 217 -16.25 -9.43 5.67
C TYR A 217 -16.48 -9.30 4.15
N PRO A 218 -16.29 -10.37 3.36
CA PRO A 218 -16.76 -10.37 1.97
C PRO A 218 -18.27 -10.12 1.98
N LYS A 219 -18.78 -9.29 1.07
CA LYS A 219 -20.22 -9.02 1.00
C LYS A 219 -20.94 -10.35 0.74
N LEU A 220 -21.99 -10.65 1.52
CA LEU A 220 -22.69 -11.95 1.56
C LEU A 220 -22.94 -12.55 0.16
N TYR A 221 -23.33 -11.73 -0.82
CA TYR A 221 -23.60 -12.14 -2.20
C TYR A 221 -22.40 -12.76 -2.95
N GLN A 222 -21.16 -12.55 -2.50
CA GLN A 222 -19.96 -13.13 -3.10
C GLN A 222 -19.67 -14.56 -2.60
N ILE A 223 -20.11 -14.90 -1.39
CA ILE A 223 -19.94 -16.24 -0.78
C ILE A 223 -21.20 -17.09 -0.99
N LEU A 224 -22.36 -16.43 -1.06
CA LEU A 224 -23.67 -17.03 -1.26
C LEU A 224 -23.73 -18.05 -2.41
N PRO A 225 -23.22 -17.80 -3.64
CA PRO A 225 -23.30 -18.80 -4.72
C PRO A 225 -22.49 -20.07 -4.43
N PHE A 226 -21.38 -19.99 -3.69
CA PHE A 226 -20.57 -21.16 -3.33
C PHE A 226 -21.25 -22.01 -2.26
N VAL A 227 -21.88 -21.36 -1.28
CA VAL A 227 -22.65 -22.03 -0.21
C VAL A 227 -23.91 -22.68 -0.81
N LEU A 228 -24.60 -21.97 -1.70
CA LEU A 228 -25.75 -22.51 -2.42
C LEU A 228 -25.36 -23.72 -3.27
N LEU A 229 -24.24 -23.68 -4.00
CA LEU A 229 -23.79 -24.82 -4.81
C LEU A 229 -23.41 -26.03 -3.95
N PHE A 230 -22.79 -25.83 -2.79
CA PHE A 230 -22.45 -26.91 -1.84
C PHE A 230 -23.68 -27.55 -1.19
N ILE A 231 -24.78 -26.79 -1.02
CA ILE A 231 -26.03 -27.30 -0.42
C ILE A 231 -26.96 -27.90 -1.49
N ILE A 232 -27.07 -27.27 -2.66
CA ILE A 232 -27.97 -27.68 -3.74
C ILE A 232 -27.46 -28.93 -4.45
N SER A 233 -26.13 -29.07 -4.63
CA SER A 233 -25.57 -30.23 -5.32
C SER A 233 -25.89 -31.58 -4.63
N PRO A 234 -25.71 -31.75 -3.30
CA PRO A 234 -26.14 -32.96 -2.59
C PRO A 234 -27.65 -33.23 -2.68
N LEU A 235 -28.47 -32.18 -2.64
CA LEU A 235 -29.94 -32.31 -2.71
C LEU A 235 -30.39 -32.77 -4.11
N LEU A 236 -29.77 -32.25 -5.17
CA LEU A 236 -30.04 -32.68 -6.55
C LEU A 236 -29.60 -34.11 -6.80
N ILE A 237 -28.45 -34.52 -6.25
CA ILE A 237 -27.97 -35.91 -6.34
C ILE A 237 -28.92 -36.85 -5.59
N ALA A 238 -29.33 -36.50 -4.37
CA ALA A 238 -30.28 -37.29 -3.59
C ALA A 238 -31.66 -37.39 -4.27
N LEU A 239 -32.15 -36.30 -4.86
CA LEU A 239 -33.39 -36.28 -5.64
C LEU A 239 -33.27 -37.17 -6.89
N GLY A 240 -32.12 -37.14 -7.58
CA GLY A 240 -31.84 -38.01 -8.72
C GLY A 240 -31.90 -39.50 -8.33
N ILE A 241 -31.27 -39.88 -7.21
CA ILE A 241 -31.32 -41.25 -6.69
C ILE A 241 -32.75 -41.65 -6.29
N LEU A 242 -33.50 -40.76 -5.63
CA LEU A 242 -34.88 -41.02 -5.23
C LEU A 242 -35.79 -41.25 -6.45
N LEU A 243 -35.66 -40.41 -7.49
CA LEU A 243 -36.41 -40.57 -8.74
C LEU A 243 -36.03 -41.86 -9.47
N LEU A 244 -34.75 -42.24 -9.50
CA LEU A 244 -34.31 -43.52 -10.05
C LEU A 244 -34.92 -44.73 -9.32
N ILE A 245 -35.12 -44.63 -8.00
CA ILE A 245 -35.73 -45.69 -7.19
C ILE A 245 -37.25 -45.72 -7.36
N LEU A 246 -37.94 -44.57 -7.36
CA LEU A 246 -39.40 -44.49 -7.34
C LEU A 246 -40.07 -44.54 -8.72
N HIS A 247 -39.41 -44.01 -9.76
CA HIS A 247 -39.99 -43.92 -11.10
C HIS A 247 -40.30 -45.30 -11.73
N PRO A 248 -39.48 -46.36 -11.56
CA PRO A 248 -39.81 -47.71 -12.02
C PRO A 248 -41.11 -48.26 -11.40
N PHE A 249 -41.42 -47.90 -10.16
CA PHE A 249 -42.64 -48.36 -9.48
C PHE A 249 -43.87 -47.55 -9.88
N SER A 250 -43.73 -46.23 -10.02
CA SER A 250 -44.86 -45.35 -10.42
C SER A 250 -45.30 -45.55 -11.88
N GLY A 251 -44.35 -45.69 -12.82
CA GLY A 251 -44.66 -45.98 -14.23
C GLY A 251 -45.31 -47.35 -14.41
N SER A 252 -44.83 -48.34 -13.67
CA SER A 252 -45.40 -49.69 -13.64
C SER A 252 -46.79 -49.72 -13.00
N TYR A 253 -47.02 -48.95 -11.92
CA TYR A 253 -48.34 -48.77 -11.30
C TYR A 253 -49.34 -48.05 -12.22
N TYR A 254 -48.92 -47.00 -12.93
CA TYR A 254 -49.76 -46.28 -13.89
C TYR A 254 -50.14 -47.16 -15.08
N LEU A 255 -49.20 -47.91 -15.64
CA LEU A 255 -49.48 -48.89 -16.71
C LEU A 255 -50.37 -50.04 -16.22
N PHE A 256 -50.18 -50.51 -14.98
CA PHE A 256 -51.04 -51.51 -14.34
C PHE A 256 -52.49 -51.05 -14.24
N ASN A 257 -52.72 -49.81 -13.81
CA ASN A 257 -54.07 -49.26 -13.64
C ASN A 257 -54.73 -48.82 -14.97
N ARG A 258 -53.94 -48.54 -16.02
CA ARG A 258 -54.44 -48.18 -17.36
C ARG A 258 -54.65 -49.38 -18.30
N SER A 259 -54.02 -50.53 -17.99
CA SER A 259 -54.14 -51.80 -18.74
C SER A 259 -55.58 -52.29 -18.89
N ASP A 260 -56.51 -51.89 -18.02
CA ASP A 260 -57.89 -52.36 -18.08
C ASP A 260 -58.70 -51.70 -19.23
N ASN A 261 -58.18 -50.66 -19.88
CA ASN A 261 -58.92 -49.88 -20.91
C ASN A 261 -58.37 -49.97 -22.35
N LEU A 262 -57.34 -50.79 -22.62
CA LEU A 262 -56.72 -50.87 -23.95
C LEU A 262 -56.88 -52.29 -24.55
N ALA A 263 -57.86 -52.44 -25.44
CA ALA A 263 -58.06 -53.64 -26.28
C ALA A 263 -56.90 -53.92 -27.27
N ALA A 264 -55.84 -53.10 -27.26
CA ALA A 264 -54.75 -53.13 -28.23
C ALA A 264 -53.45 -53.79 -27.73
N VAL A 265 -53.35 -54.18 -26.45
CA VAL A 265 -52.14 -54.89 -25.95
C VAL A 265 -52.36 -56.40 -26.07
N GLY A 266 -52.08 -56.94 -27.25
CA GLY A 266 -52.17 -58.37 -27.52
C GLY A 266 -51.19 -59.21 -26.67
N ARG A 267 -51.72 -60.31 -26.10
CA ARG A 267 -51.03 -61.51 -25.59
C ARG A 267 -49.95 -61.41 -24.51
N LEU A 268 -49.51 -60.23 -24.06
CA LEU A 268 -48.56 -60.12 -22.95
C LEU A 268 -49.28 -60.23 -21.60
N SER A 269 -48.77 -61.06 -20.69
CA SER A 269 -49.33 -61.18 -19.34
C SER A 269 -49.03 -59.91 -18.53
N ARG A 270 -49.88 -59.60 -17.54
CA ARG A 270 -49.71 -58.42 -16.67
C ARG A 270 -48.33 -58.35 -16.01
N ILE A 271 -47.76 -59.51 -15.68
CA ILE A 271 -46.42 -59.64 -15.10
C ILE A 271 -45.33 -59.27 -16.13
N GLN A 272 -45.49 -59.67 -17.39
CA GLN A 272 -44.53 -59.35 -18.46
C GLN A 272 -44.48 -57.85 -18.76
N MET A 273 -45.63 -57.16 -18.74
CA MET A 273 -45.68 -55.70 -18.91
C MET A 273 -44.99 -54.94 -17.76
N LEU A 274 -45.18 -55.38 -16.52
CA LEU A 274 -44.50 -54.81 -15.35
C LEU A 274 -42.99 -55.03 -15.42
N LEU A 275 -42.55 -56.24 -15.82
CA LEU A 275 -41.14 -56.55 -16.01
C LEU A 275 -40.52 -55.71 -17.14
N ILE A 276 -41.17 -55.62 -18.31
CA ILE A 276 -40.68 -54.83 -19.44
C ILE A 276 -40.56 -53.35 -19.05
N SER A 277 -41.58 -52.78 -18.40
CA SER A 277 -41.56 -51.41 -17.89
C SER A 277 -40.39 -51.21 -16.91
N PHE A 278 -40.26 -52.10 -15.91
CA PHE A 278 -39.17 -52.05 -14.94
C PHE A 278 -37.80 -52.08 -15.65
N PHE A 279 -37.57 -53.00 -16.58
CA PHE A 279 -36.31 -53.10 -17.31
C PHE A 279 -36.06 -51.89 -18.24
N VAL A 280 -37.07 -51.36 -18.92
CA VAL A 280 -36.91 -50.16 -19.77
C VAL A 280 -36.54 -48.93 -18.95
N TYR A 281 -37.18 -48.71 -17.80
CA TYR A 281 -36.86 -47.59 -16.92
C TYR A 281 -35.55 -47.80 -16.12
N PHE A 282 -35.24 -49.04 -15.73
CA PHE A 282 -34.00 -49.38 -15.04
C PHE A 282 -32.79 -49.28 -15.96
N ILE A 283 -32.86 -49.87 -17.16
CA ILE A 283 -31.81 -49.78 -18.18
C ILE A 283 -31.72 -48.34 -18.70
N GLY A 284 -32.85 -47.68 -18.97
CA GLY A 284 -32.86 -46.26 -19.36
C GLY A 284 -32.23 -45.35 -18.31
N GLY A 285 -32.52 -45.59 -17.02
CA GLY A 285 -31.90 -44.89 -15.90
C GLY A 285 -30.40 -45.15 -15.78
N ILE A 286 -29.98 -46.41 -15.86
CA ILE A 286 -28.56 -46.79 -15.81
C ILE A 286 -27.77 -46.28 -17.02
N VAL A 287 -28.39 -46.21 -18.19
CA VAL A 287 -27.74 -45.71 -19.41
C VAL A 287 -27.68 -44.19 -19.38
N LEU A 288 -28.76 -43.49 -19.03
CA LEU A 288 -28.82 -42.03 -19.06
C LEU A 288 -28.12 -41.36 -17.87
N TYR A 289 -28.11 -41.99 -16.69
CA TYR A 289 -27.52 -41.41 -15.49
C TYR A 289 -26.00 -41.14 -15.62
N PRO A 290 -25.18 -42.04 -16.17
CA PRO A 290 -23.78 -41.76 -16.49
C PRO A 290 -23.60 -40.54 -17.41
N PHE A 291 -24.51 -40.31 -18.37
CA PHE A 291 -24.42 -39.12 -19.23
C PHE A 291 -24.78 -37.83 -18.48
N VAL A 292 -25.74 -37.88 -17.54
CA VAL A 292 -26.05 -36.75 -16.66
C VAL A 292 -24.86 -36.45 -15.74
N VAL A 293 -24.28 -37.47 -15.11
CA VAL A 293 -23.07 -37.33 -14.29
C VAL A 293 -21.90 -36.80 -15.12
N LEU A 294 -21.72 -37.31 -16.34
CA LEU A 294 -20.67 -36.85 -17.27
C LEU A 294 -20.87 -35.37 -17.64
N TYR A 295 -22.11 -34.94 -17.92
CA TYR A 295 -22.43 -33.54 -18.20
C TYR A 295 -22.08 -32.63 -17.01
N GLU A 296 -22.45 -33.01 -15.80
CA GLU A 296 -22.09 -32.28 -14.58
C GLU A 296 -20.58 -32.24 -14.35
N CYS A 297 -19.87 -33.35 -14.60
CA CYS A 297 -18.41 -33.39 -14.56
C CYS A 297 -17.77 -32.47 -15.60
N ILE A 298 -18.32 -32.37 -16.82
CA ILE A 298 -17.85 -31.46 -17.87
C ILE A 298 -18.05 -30.00 -17.42
N LEU A 299 -19.21 -29.64 -16.85
CA LEU A 299 -19.46 -28.29 -16.33
C LEU A 299 -18.46 -27.92 -15.22
N LEU A 300 -18.20 -28.85 -14.30
CA LEU A 300 -17.19 -28.67 -13.25
C LEU A 300 -15.78 -28.52 -13.84
N LEU A 301 -15.41 -29.32 -14.85
CA LEU A 301 -14.12 -29.21 -15.53
C LEU A 301 -13.96 -27.86 -16.24
N VAL A 302 -14.97 -27.40 -16.99
CA VAL A 302 -14.97 -26.09 -17.66
C VAL A 302 -14.81 -24.97 -16.63
N PHE A 303 -15.49 -25.07 -15.49
CA PHE A 303 -15.35 -24.12 -14.39
C PHE A 303 -13.91 -24.11 -13.85
N LEU A 304 -13.33 -25.28 -13.54
CA LEU A 304 -11.96 -25.41 -13.05
C LEU A 304 -10.93 -24.89 -14.06
N LEU A 305 -11.11 -25.18 -15.35
CA LEU A 305 -10.26 -24.65 -16.42
C LEU A 305 -10.38 -23.12 -16.52
N SER A 306 -11.58 -22.55 -16.35
CA SER A 306 -11.76 -21.10 -16.32
C SER A 306 -11.00 -20.43 -15.16
N LEU A 307 -10.96 -21.08 -13.99
CA LEU A 307 -10.17 -20.64 -12.84
C LEU A 307 -8.67 -20.77 -13.11
N LEU A 308 -8.25 -21.86 -13.74
CA LEU A 308 -6.85 -22.12 -14.08
C LEU A 308 -6.34 -21.15 -15.14
N ILE A 309 -7.13 -20.84 -16.18
CA ILE A 309 -6.80 -19.82 -17.18
C ILE A 309 -6.69 -18.44 -16.54
N LYS A 310 -7.61 -18.06 -15.64
CA LYS A 310 -7.52 -16.80 -14.87
C LYS A 310 -6.27 -16.77 -14.00
N PHE A 311 -5.90 -17.90 -13.38
CA PHE A 311 -4.68 -18.03 -12.59
C PHE A 311 -3.41 -17.87 -13.44
N ILE A 312 -3.34 -18.50 -14.61
CA ILE A 312 -2.23 -18.36 -15.56
C ILE A 312 -2.13 -16.92 -16.07
N LYS A 313 -3.25 -16.29 -16.45
CA LYS A 313 -3.27 -14.90 -16.90
C LYS A 313 -2.79 -13.93 -15.81
N SER A 314 -3.13 -14.19 -14.55
CA SER A 314 -2.61 -13.44 -13.39
C SER A 314 -1.11 -13.64 -13.16
N ARG A 315 -0.49 -14.71 -13.67
CA ARG A 315 0.97 -14.94 -13.61
C ARG A 315 1.72 -14.30 -14.79
N ARG A 316 1.06 -14.11 -15.93
CA ARG A 316 1.65 -13.53 -17.16
C ARG A 316 1.71 -12.00 -17.19
N ASN A 317 0.93 -11.31 -16.34
CA ASN A 317 0.95 -9.85 -16.21
C ASN A 317 1.86 -9.37 -15.05
N PHE A 318 2.97 -10.08 -14.80
CA PHE A 318 4.02 -9.70 -13.86
C PHE A 318 5.32 -9.43 -14.63
#